data_AF-A0A1T5D052-F1
#
_entry.id   AF-A0A1T5D052-F1
#
_cell.length_a   1.000
_cell.length_b   1.000
_cell.length_c   1.000
_cell.angle_alpha   90.00
_cell.angle_beta   90.00
_cell.angle_gamma   90.00
#
_symmetry.space_group_name_H-M   'P 1'
#
loop_
_entity.id
_entity.type
_entity.pdbx_description
1 polymer ?
#
loop_
_entity_poly.entity_id
_entity_poly.type
_entity_poly.pdbx_seq_one_letter_code
_entity_poly.pdbx_strand_id
1 'polypeptide(L)'
;MKAILISFVGILVFGFSAQAQTEFGLKAGASFSSYKCADSEVLGETKPLTSFYLAGYLDTRIVSGLYFQPEVSLQGKGSKLVESEVRGAWQIEQKTKWLDFAFNFLGKVPVGQIGKVFVGAGPYVGFAMDGTNEYIEKGTTTAVIIYDDNAMRSFDYGVNLLTGIKFAKRFSVTANYRMGMANIAESGFKWSDNVKNRVLSVGLGVAL
;
A
#
# COMPACT_ATOMS: atom_id res chain seq x y z
N MET A 1 19.32 -9.45 -3.98
CA MET A 1 18.05 -8.77 -4.31
C MET A 1 17.86 -7.44 -3.58
N LYS A 2 18.05 -7.37 -2.25
CA LYS A 2 17.93 -6.12 -1.46
C LYS A 2 18.82 -4.97 -1.97
N ALA A 3 20.08 -5.26 -2.31
CA ALA A 3 21.01 -4.26 -2.86
C ALA A 3 20.56 -3.71 -4.23
N ILE A 4 20.02 -4.55 -5.10
CA ILE A 4 19.52 -4.15 -6.43
C ILE A 4 18.29 -3.24 -6.31
N LEU A 5 17.37 -3.56 -5.38
CA LEU A 5 16.20 -2.72 -5.08
C LEU A 5 16.62 -1.33 -4.57
N ILE A 6 17.61 -1.26 -3.67
CA ILE A 6 18.13 0.01 -3.14
C ILE A 6 18.80 0.83 -4.24
N SER A 7 19.60 0.22 -5.11
CA SER A 7 20.23 0.90 -6.25
C SER A 7 19.19 1.43 -7.26
N PHE A 8 18.11 0.70 -7.51
CA PHE A 8 17.02 1.14 -8.39
C PHE A 8 16.27 2.36 -7.82
N VAL A 9 15.97 2.34 -6.51
CA VAL A 9 15.42 3.51 -5.79
C VAL A 9 16.37 4.71 -5.89
N GLY A 10 17.67 4.49 -5.70
CA GLY A 10 18.69 5.55 -5.80
C GLY A 10 18.72 6.21 -7.18
N ILE A 11 18.74 5.42 -8.27
CA ILE A 11 18.76 5.95 -9.64
C ILE A 11 17.50 6.74 -9.95
N LEU A 12 16.32 6.29 -9.50
CA LEU A 12 15.07 7.05 -9.65
C LEU A 12 15.10 8.37 -8.87
N VAL A 13 15.64 8.40 -7.65
CA VAL A 13 15.69 9.62 -6.85
C VAL A 13 16.69 10.64 -7.41
N PHE A 14 17.87 10.21 -7.87
CA PHE A 14 18.90 11.10 -8.41
C PHE A 14 18.67 11.50 -9.87
N GLY A 15 18.02 10.68 -10.69
CA GLY A 15 17.75 11.00 -12.10
C GLY A 15 16.72 12.12 -12.30
N PHE A 16 15.77 12.27 -11.36
CA PHE A 16 14.67 13.25 -11.46
C PHE A 16 14.90 14.56 -10.69
N SER A 17 15.91 14.63 -9.81
CA SER A 17 16.22 15.84 -9.03
C SER A 17 16.92 16.95 -9.83
N ALA A 18 17.30 16.69 -11.09
CA ALA A 18 17.94 17.66 -11.97
C ALA A 18 16.97 18.70 -12.60
N GLN A 19 15.66 18.61 -12.34
CA GLN A 19 14.67 19.56 -12.87
C GLN A 19 14.17 20.53 -11.78
N ALA A 20 14.30 21.84 -12.01
CA ALA A 20 13.85 22.91 -11.09
C ALA A 20 12.34 22.95 -10.78
N GLN A 21 11.55 22.03 -11.36
CA GLN A 21 10.10 21.94 -11.18
C GLN A 21 9.67 20.65 -10.45
N THR A 22 10.62 19.81 -10.02
CA THR A 22 10.36 18.58 -9.27
C THR A 22 10.46 18.87 -7.78
N GLU A 23 9.40 18.56 -7.05
CA GLU A 23 9.36 18.66 -5.59
C GLU A 23 9.52 17.28 -4.98
N PHE A 24 10.35 17.14 -3.95
CA PHE A 24 10.44 15.90 -3.18
C PHE A 24 9.55 15.99 -1.94
N GLY A 25 8.96 14.88 -1.53
CA GLY A 25 8.17 14.86 -0.31
C GLY A 25 8.08 13.48 0.34
N LEU A 26 7.63 13.50 1.58
CA LEU A 26 7.42 12.33 2.41
C LEU A 26 5.95 12.26 2.82
N LYS A 27 5.41 11.05 2.97
CA LYS A 27 4.07 10.77 3.50
C LYS A 27 4.17 9.72 4.60
N ALA A 28 3.41 9.88 5.67
CA ALA A 28 3.29 8.90 6.73
C ALA A 28 1.85 8.82 7.24
N GLY A 29 1.42 7.63 7.66
CA GLY A 29 0.06 7.44 8.18
C GLY A 29 -0.27 5.99 8.46
N ALA A 30 -1.56 5.68 8.38
CA ALA A 30 -2.11 4.37 8.62
C ALA A 30 -2.59 3.75 7.30
N SER A 31 -2.40 2.44 7.18
CA SER A 31 -3.01 1.60 6.15
C SER A 31 -4.08 0.72 6.77
N PHE A 32 -5.14 0.45 6.02
CA PHE A 32 -6.22 -0.48 6.33
C PHE A 32 -6.28 -1.45 5.17
N SER A 33 -5.84 -2.67 5.41
CA SER A 33 -5.68 -3.69 4.38
C SER A 33 -6.61 -4.85 4.57
N SER A 34 -7.21 -5.33 3.49
CA SER A 34 -8.03 -6.53 3.45
C SER A 34 -7.67 -7.34 2.21
N TYR A 35 -8.17 -8.58 2.18
CA TYR A 35 -8.11 -9.43 1.01
C TYR A 35 -9.48 -9.52 0.37
N LYS A 36 -9.48 -9.42 -0.96
CA LYS A 36 -10.60 -9.83 -1.79
C LYS A 36 -10.35 -11.26 -2.26
N CYS A 37 -11.23 -12.17 -1.89
CA CYS A 37 -11.21 -13.57 -2.33
C CYS A 37 -12.23 -13.74 -3.46
N ALA A 38 -11.81 -14.13 -4.66
CA ALA A 38 -12.77 -14.54 -5.69
C ALA A 38 -13.26 -15.96 -5.39
N ASP A 39 -14.53 -16.25 -5.64
CA ASP A 39 -15.17 -17.57 -5.55
C ASP A 39 -15.46 -18.12 -4.13
N SER A 40 -15.50 -17.28 -3.10
CA SER A 40 -16.12 -17.66 -1.82
C SER A 40 -17.53 -17.10 -1.73
N GLU A 41 -18.56 -17.95 -1.81
CA GLU A 41 -19.97 -17.59 -1.54
C GLU A 41 -20.21 -17.11 -0.09
N VAL A 42 -19.19 -17.18 0.78
CA VAL A 42 -19.24 -16.85 2.21
C VAL A 42 -18.28 -15.72 2.62
N LEU A 43 -17.23 -15.43 1.85
CA LEU A 43 -16.18 -14.44 2.20
C LEU A 43 -15.92 -13.48 1.03
N GLY A 44 -16.71 -12.42 0.91
CA GLY A 44 -16.51 -11.38 -0.13
C GLY A 44 -15.24 -10.53 0.08
N GLU A 45 -15.12 -9.89 1.24
CA GLU A 45 -13.92 -9.18 1.68
C GLU A 45 -13.63 -9.54 3.14
N THR A 46 -12.37 -9.81 3.46
CA THR A 46 -11.94 -10.15 4.81
C THR A 46 -11.87 -8.90 5.69
N LYS A 47 -11.79 -9.08 7.03
CA LYS A 47 -11.76 -7.94 7.95
C LYS A 47 -10.48 -7.12 7.77
N PRO A 48 -10.57 -5.78 7.77
CA PRO A 48 -9.42 -4.93 7.58
C PRO A 48 -8.45 -5.04 8.76
N LEU A 49 -7.17 -5.12 8.42
CA LEU A 49 -6.03 -5.02 9.33
C LEU A 49 -5.45 -3.61 9.24
N THR A 50 -5.41 -2.93 10.39
CA THR A 50 -4.73 -1.63 10.52
C THR A 50 -3.22 -1.84 10.60
N SER A 51 -2.46 -1.08 9.82
CA SER A 51 -1.00 -1.07 9.85
C SER A 51 -0.45 0.31 9.50
N PHE A 52 0.86 0.40 9.25
CA PHE A 52 1.55 1.64 8.94
C PHE A 52 1.69 1.87 7.43
N TYR A 53 1.81 3.14 7.05
CA TYR A 53 2.11 3.60 5.71
C TYR A 53 3.22 4.66 5.77
N LEU A 54 4.33 4.44 5.06
CA LEU A 54 5.42 5.40 4.92
C LEU A 54 5.85 5.46 3.47
N ALA A 55 5.93 6.65 2.88
CA ALA A 55 6.28 6.82 1.48
C ALA A 55 7.17 8.03 1.23
N GLY A 56 8.05 7.91 0.24
CA GLY A 56 8.74 9.02 -0.41
C GLY A 56 8.21 9.20 -1.83
N TYR A 57 8.02 10.44 -2.26
CA TYR A 57 7.53 10.75 -3.60
C TYR A 57 8.30 11.90 -4.22
N LEU A 58 8.32 11.92 -5.54
CA LEU A 58 8.69 13.09 -6.34
C LEU A 58 7.43 13.62 -7.00
N ASP A 59 7.36 14.91 -7.22
CA ASP A 59 6.19 15.57 -7.77
C ASP A 59 6.61 16.55 -8.85
N THR A 60 6.48 16.10 -10.10
CA THR A 60 6.94 16.83 -11.28
C THR A 60 5.75 17.33 -12.07
N ARG A 61 5.74 18.62 -12.40
CA ARG A 61 4.71 19.17 -13.30
C ARG A 61 4.99 18.72 -14.72
N ILE A 62 4.01 18.08 -15.37
CA ILE A 62 4.09 17.77 -16.81
C ILE A 62 3.56 18.96 -17.61
N VAL A 63 2.34 19.39 -17.31
CA VAL A 63 1.68 20.58 -17.87
C VAL A 63 0.90 21.30 -16.77
N SER A 64 0.36 22.48 -17.07
CA SER A 64 -0.45 23.20 -16.08
C SER A 64 -1.60 22.34 -15.58
N GLY A 65 -1.67 22.11 -14.27
CA GLY A 65 -2.70 21.28 -13.63
C GLY A 65 -2.45 19.77 -13.63
N LEU A 66 -1.52 19.24 -14.42
CA LEU A 66 -1.21 17.81 -14.49
C LEU A 66 0.23 17.51 -14.03
N TYR A 67 0.35 16.56 -13.11
CA TYR A 67 1.59 16.22 -12.44
C TYR A 67 1.85 14.72 -12.52
N PHE A 68 3.12 14.35 -12.63
CA PHE A 68 3.59 12.99 -12.45
C PHE A 68 4.20 12.84 -11.06
N GLN A 69 3.73 11.83 -10.32
CA GLN A 69 4.15 11.58 -8.95
C GLN A 69 4.55 10.10 -8.78
N PRO A 70 5.81 9.74 -9.12
CA PRO A 70 6.35 8.45 -8.72
C PRO A 70 6.51 8.43 -7.19
N GLU A 71 6.16 7.30 -6.59
CA GLU A 71 6.15 7.08 -5.15
C GLU A 71 6.73 5.70 -4.83
N VAL A 72 7.58 5.66 -3.80
CA VAL A 72 8.05 4.42 -3.18
C VAL A 72 7.51 4.38 -1.77
N SER A 73 6.78 3.33 -1.41
CA SER A 73 6.17 3.20 -0.09
C SER A 73 6.49 1.86 0.57
N LEU A 74 6.83 1.93 1.86
CA LEU A 74 6.83 0.79 2.77
C LEU A 74 5.51 0.79 3.54
N GLN A 75 4.74 -0.28 3.42
CA GLN A 75 3.45 -0.37 4.09
C GLN A 75 3.14 -1.77 4.60
N GLY A 76 2.40 -1.82 5.70
CA GLY A 76 1.77 -3.06 6.13
C GLY A 76 0.52 -3.34 5.30
N LYS A 77 0.44 -4.54 4.76
CA LYS A 77 -0.76 -5.17 4.19
C LYS A 77 -1.14 -6.38 5.04
N GLY A 78 -2.15 -7.12 4.60
CA GLY A 78 -2.60 -8.32 5.26
C GLY A 78 -4.10 -8.29 5.51
N SER A 79 -4.54 -9.15 6.42
CA SER A 79 -5.94 -9.18 6.84
C SER A 79 -6.13 -9.94 8.15
N LYS A 80 -7.25 -9.67 8.82
CA LYS A 80 -7.77 -10.49 9.91
C LYS A 80 -8.68 -11.57 9.34
N LEU A 81 -8.25 -12.81 9.47
CA LEU A 81 -8.98 -13.99 9.07
C LEU A 81 -9.74 -14.50 10.30
N VAL A 82 -11.06 -14.52 10.21
CA VAL A 82 -11.95 -15.02 11.27
C VAL A 82 -12.56 -16.32 10.78
N GLU A 83 -12.24 -17.43 11.45
CA GLU A 83 -12.89 -18.72 11.22
C GLU A 83 -14.13 -18.80 12.15
N SER A 84 -15.32 -18.99 11.59
CA SER A 84 -16.59 -18.85 12.33
C SER A 84 -17.00 -20.13 13.08
N GLU A 85 -17.06 -19.99 14.41
CA GLU A 85 -18.14 -20.33 15.37
C GLU A 85 -18.70 -21.74 15.61
N VAL A 86 -18.13 -22.84 15.14
CA VAL A 86 -18.60 -24.17 15.62
C VAL A 86 -17.83 -24.73 16.83
N ARG A 87 -16.62 -24.23 17.14
CA ARG A 87 -15.79 -24.77 18.26
C ARG A 87 -14.87 -23.77 19.00
N GLY A 88 -15.25 -22.49 19.06
CA GLY A 88 -14.46 -21.43 19.71
C GLY A 88 -13.64 -20.64 18.68
N ALA A 89 -13.92 -19.35 18.57
CA ALA A 89 -13.39 -18.49 17.51
C ALA A 89 -11.88 -18.26 17.68
N TRP A 90 -11.08 -18.74 16.73
CA TRP A 90 -9.66 -18.39 16.61
C TRP A 90 -9.55 -17.21 15.64
N GLN A 91 -8.94 -16.10 16.08
CA GLN A 91 -8.64 -14.97 15.22
C GLN A 91 -7.18 -15.09 14.75
N ILE A 92 -6.98 -15.14 13.44
CA ILE A 92 -5.66 -15.15 12.82
C ILE A 92 -5.43 -13.80 12.18
N GLU A 93 -4.41 -13.07 12.62
CA GLU A 93 -3.98 -11.83 11.95
C GLU A 93 -2.78 -12.14 11.05
N GLN A 94 -2.99 -12.11 9.74
CA GLN A 94 -1.90 -12.19 8.79
C GLN A 94 -1.37 -10.79 8.51
N LYS A 95 -0.13 -10.52 8.92
CA LYS A 95 0.55 -9.23 8.77
C LYS A 95 1.68 -9.39 7.75
N THR A 96 1.66 -8.58 6.71
CA THR A 96 2.71 -8.62 5.66
C THR A 96 3.26 -7.23 5.42
N LYS A 97 4.57 -7.10 5.23
CA LYS A 97 5.21 -5.81 4.91
C LYS A 97 5.56 -5.81 3.42
N TRP A 98 5.22 -4.73 2.75
CA TRP A 98 5.38 -4.60 1.31
C TRP A 98 6.15 -3.33 0.96
N LEU A 99 7.03 -3.45 -0.03
CA LEU A 99 7.65 -2.34 -0.73
C LEU A 99 6.91 -2.14 -2.05
N ASP A 100 6.12 -1.09 -2.14
CA ASP A 100 5.35 -0.74 -3.32
C ASP A 100 5.99 0.44 -4.07
N PHE A 101 5.90 0.38 -5.40
CA PHE A 101 6.30 1.42 -6.33
C PHE A 101 5.08 1.82 -7.14
N ALA A 102 4.64 3.08 -7.02
CA ALA A 102 3.48 3.61 -7.73
C ALA A 102 3.90 4.75 -8.66
N PHE A 103 3.28 4.82 -9.84
CA PHE A 103 3.57 5.84 -10.85
C PHE A 103 2.30 6.64 -11.12
N ASN A 104 2.01 7.62 -10.28
CA ASN A 104 0.72 8.31 -10.28
C ASN A 104 0.71 9.53 -11.21
N PHE A 105 -0.43 9.78 -11.84
CA PHE A 105 -0.73 11.04 -12.52
C PHE A 105 -1.79 11.80 -11.74
N LEU A 106 -1.53 13.05 -11.38
CA LEU A 106 -2.38 13.86 -10.51
C LEU A 106 -2.86 15.11 -11.25
N GLY A 107 -4.18 15.32 -11.23
CA GLY A 107 -4.80 16.61 -11.48
C GLY A 107 -4.79 17.45 -10.21
N LYS A 108 -4.30 18.70 -10.27
CA LYS A 108 -4.27 19.62 -9.12
C LYS A 108 -5.01 20.91 -9.42
N VAL A 109 -5.95 21.25 -8.56
CA VAL A 109 -6.78 22.45 -8.68
C VAL A 109 -6.57 23.34 -7.45
N PRO A 110 -6.21 24.62 -7.62
CA PRO A 110 -6.15 25.56 -6.51
C PRO A 110 -7.56 25.82 -5.97
N VAL A 111 -7.73 25.80 -4.66
CA VAL A 111 -9.01 26.06 -3.97
C VAL A 111 -8.81 27.21 -3.00
N GLY A 112 -9.17 28.41 -3.46
CA GLY A 112 -9.10 29.66 -2.69
C GLY A 112 -7.72 29.90 -2.08
N GLN A 113 -7.70 30.36 -0.82
CA GLN A 113 -6.48 30.54 -0.03
C GLN A 113 -6.09 29.30 0.79
N ILE A 114 -6.92 28.25 0.78
CA ILE A 114 -6.76 27.05 1.62
C ILE A 114 -5.63 26.16 1.09
N GLY A 115 -5.49 26.07 -0.24
CA GLY A 115 -4.42 25.29 -0.85
C GLY A 115 -4.76 24.74 -2.24
N LYS A 116 -4.26 23.54 -2.54
CA LYS A 116 -4.52 22.79 -3.77
C LYS A 116 -5.16 21.47 -3.43
N VAL A 117 -6.34 21.19 -3.97
CA VAL A 117 -6.92 19.85 -3.96
C VAL A 117 -6.32 19.07 -5.13
N PHE A 118 -6.09 17.79 -4.93
CA PHE A 118 -5.58 16.92 -5.98
C PHE A 118 -6.28 15.57 -5.98
N VAL A 119 -6.41 15.02 -7.18
CA VAL A 119 -6.91 13.67 -7.43
C VAL A 119 -6.02 13.05 -8.49
N GLY A 120 -5.78 11.75 -8.40
CA GLY A 120 -4.90 11.06 -9.33
C GLY A 120 -5.10 9.55 -9.31
N ALA A 121 -4.46 8.93 -10.29
CA ALA A 121 -4.42 7.48 -10.41
C ALA A 121 -3.13 7.04 -11.10
N GLY A 122 -2.72 5.80 -10.89
CA GLY A 122 -1.58 5.23 -11.58
C GLY A 122 -1.41 3.73 -11.34
N PRO A 123 -0.62 3.04 -12.17
CA PRO A 123 -0.24 1.67 -11.88
C PRO A 123 0.69 1.61 -10.66
N TYR A 124 0.67 0.48 -9.98
CA TYR A 124 1.67 0.13 -8.97
C TYR A 124 2.14 -1.31 -9.13
N VAL A 125 3.36 -1.56 -8.66
CA VAL A 125 3.91 -2.89 -8.43
C VAL A 125 4.40 -2.98 -6.99
N GLY A 126 4.32 -4.16 -6.40
CA GLY A 126 4.60 -4.40 -4.98
C GLY A 126 5.40 -5.66 -4.78
N PHE A 127 6.32 -5.61 -3.83
CA PHE A 127 7.12 -6.75 -3.42
C PHE A 127 6.97 -6.99 -1.92
N ALA A 128 6.56 -8.20 -1.53
CA ALA A 128 6.51 -8.61 -0.14
C ALA A 128 7.95 -8.72 0.41
N MET A 129 8.19 -8.03 1.52
CA MET A 129 9.47 -7.96 2.23
C MET A 129 9.47 -8.71 3.55
N ASP A 130 8.31 -8.78 4.21
CA ASP A 130 8.11 -9.53 5.45
C ASP A 130 6.67 -10.11 5.52
N GLY A 131 6.45 -11.15 6.33
CA GLY A 131 5.17 -11.87 6.41
C GLY A 131 5.10 -12.77 7.63
N THR A 132 4.14 -12.50 8.52
CA THR A 132 3.89 -13.25 9.74
C THR A 132 2.40 -13.51 9.94
N ASN A 133 2.07 -14.69 10.44
CA ASN A 133 0.74 -15.03 10.95
C ASN A 133 0.77 -14.98 12.48
N GLU A 134 -0.07 -14.14 13.06
CA GLU A 134 -0.29 -14.09 14.51
C GLU A 134 -1.58 -14.83 14.86
N TYR A 135 -1.45 -15.88 15.66
CA TYR A 135 -2.56 -16.63 16.23
C TYR A 135 -2.90 -16.02 17.58
N ILE A 136 -4.15 -15.58 17.75
CA ILE A 136 -4.65 -15.11 19.04
C ILE A 136 -5.39 -16.28 19.70
N GLU A 137 -4.70 -17.00 20.59
CA GLU A 137 -5.26 -18.09 21.40
C GLU A 137 -5.43 -17.62 22.84
N LYS A 138 -6.68 -17.38 23.29
CA LYS A 138 -7.01 -17.04 24.69
C LYS A 138 -6.09 -15.99 25.34
N GLY A 139 -5.70 -14.96 24.58
CA GLY A 139 -4.83 -13.87 25.06
C GLY A 139 -3.32 -14.09 24.89
N THR A 140 -2.90 -15.24 24.36
CA THR A 140 -1.51 -15.51 23.95
C THR A 140 -1.37 -15.31 22.44
N THR A 141 -0.41 -14.48 22.03
CA THR A 141 -0.06 -14.26 20.62
C THR A 141 1.10 -15.16 20.23
N THR A 142 0.88 -16.09 19.30
CA THR A 142 1.95 -16.90 18.69
C THR A 142 2.19 -16.44 17.26
N ALA A 143 3.44 -16.11 16.90
CA ALA A 143 3.79 -15.65 15.55
C ALA A 143 4.48 -16.75 14.75
N VAL A 144 3.98 -17.03 13.55
CA VAL A 144 4.61 -17.92 12.55
C VAL A 144 5.08 -17.08 11.37
N ILE A 145 6.33 -17.21 10.97
CA ILE A 145 6.92 -16.47 9.85
C ILE A 145 6.67 -17.28 8.57
N ILE A 146 6.07 -16.68 7.53
CA ILE A 146 5.59 -17.43 6.35
C ILE A 146 6.66 -17.60 5.25
N TYR A 147 7.88 -17.08 5.45
CA TYR A 147 8.95 -17.05 4.44
C TYR A 147 9.38 -18.43 3.94
N ASP A 148 9.43 -19.44 4.81
CA ASP A 148 10.01 -20.74 4.46
C ASP A 148 9.05 -21.66 3.72
N ASP A 149 7.74 -21.40 3.77
CA ASP A 149 6.72 -22.36 3.32
C ASP A 149 6.10 -22.04 1.95
N ASN A 150 6.64 -21.07 1.19
CA ASN A 150 6.02 -20.54 -0.04
C ASN A 150 4.52 -20.24 0.15
N ALA A 151 4.17 -19.70 1.32
CA ALA A 151 2.77 -19.59 1.70
C ALA A 151 2.07 -18.41 1.01
N MET A 152 2.77 -17.49 0.37
CA MET A 152 2.18 -16.35 -0.32
C MET A 152 3.13 -15.84 -1.40
N ARG A 153 2.58 -15.53 -2.58
CA ARG A 153 3.37 -14.92 -3.64
C ARG A 153 3.86 -13.55 -3.21
N SER A 154 5.15 -13.30 -3.47
CA SER A 154 5.83 -12.08 -3.06
C SER A 154 5.67 -10.91 -4.04
N PHE A 155 4.92 -11.08 -5.13
CA PHE A 155 4.71 -10.05 -6.15
C PHE A 155 3.24 -9.65 -6.26
N ASP A 156 2.97 -8.35 -6.32
CA ASP A 156 1.65 -7.75 -6.50
C ASP A 156 1.72 -6.65 -7.56
N TYR A 157 0.64 -6.44 -8.29
CA TYR A 157 0.48 -5.32 -9.22
C TYR A 157 -0.97 -4.89 -9.26
N GLY A 158 -1.21 -3.63 -9.60
CA GLY A 158 -2.58 -3.13 -9.72
C GLY A 158 -2.65 -1.63 -9.96
N VAL A 159 -3.73 -1.03 -9.51
CA VAL A 159 -4.02 0.40 -9.67
C VAL A 159 -4.05 1.07 -8.30
N ASN A 160 -3.43 2.24 -8.21
CA ASN A 160 -3.50 3.14 -7.08
C ASN A 160 -4.37 4.35 -7.45
N LEU A 161 -5.37 4.64 -6.62
CA LEU A 161 -6.15 5.88 -6.67
C LEU A 161 -5.70 6.77 -5.51
N LEU A 162 -5.50 8.06 -5.76
CA LEU A 162 -5.00 9.01 -4.79
C LEU A 162 -5.86 10.27 -4.79
N THR A 163 -6.16 10.79 -3.62
CA THR A 163 -6.77 12.11 -3.45
C THR A 163 -6.22 12.81 -2.22
N GLY A 164 -6.34 14.13 -2.17
CA GLY A 164 -5.92 14.88 -1.00
C GLY A 164 -5.98 16.39 -1.17
N ILE A 165 -5.56 17.07 -0.12
CA ILE A 165 -5.42 18.52 -0.07
C ILE A 165 -4.01 18.88 0.37
N LYS A 166 -3.37 19.79 -0.36
CA LYS A 166 -2.07 20.36 -0.04
C LYS A 166 -2.24 21.81 0.40
N PHE A 167 -1.85 22.14 1.62
CA PHE A 167 -1.99 23.44 2.25
C PHE A 167 -0.63 24.01 2.66
N ALA A 168 -0.57 25.33 2.86
CA ALA A 168 0.66 26.05 3.19
C ALA A 168 1.86 25.75 2.26
N LYS A 169 1.59 25.38 1.00
CA LYS A 169 2.56 24.95 -0.02
C LYS A 169 3.43 23.73 0.34
N ARG A 170 3.33 23.17 1.55
CA ARG A 170 4.21 22.09 2.03
C ARG A 170 3.44 20.90 2.59
N PHE A 171 2.46 21.15 3.43
CA PHE A 171 1.75 20.09 4.13
C PHE A 171 0.59 19.54 3.29
N SER A 172 0.27 18.27 3.47
CA SER A 172 -0.85 17.64 2.79
C SER A 172 -1.54 16.62 3.68
N VAL A 173 -2.84 16.44 3.47
CA VAL A 173 -3.60 15.28 3.92
C VAL A 173 -3.94 14.45 2.69
N THR A 174 -3.68 13.15 2.76
CA THR A 174 -3.79 12.25 1.60
C THR A 174 -4.59 11.00 1.96
N ALA A 175 -5.36 10.52 0.99
CA ALA A 175 -6.02 9.23 1.02
C ALA A 175 -5.67 8.47 -0.27
N ASN A 176 -5.32 7.20 -0.14
CA ASN A 176 -4.89 6.32 -1.22
C ASN A 176 -5.69 5.03 -1.17
N TYR A 177 -6.12 4.52 -2.32
CA TYR A 177 -6.73 3.22 -2.43
C TYR A 177 -5.99 2.39 -3.48
N ARG A 178 -5.24 1.39 -3.00
CA ARG A 178 -4.53 0.41 -3.84
C ARG A 178 -5.41 -0.81 -4.06
N MET A 179 -5.74 -1.05 -5.32
CA MET A 179 -6.49 -2.22 -5.77
C MET A 179 -5.54 -3.20 -6.47
N GLY A 180 -5.16 -4.27 -5.75
CA GLY A 180 -4.36 -5.36 -6.29
C GLY A 180 -5.12 -6.19 -7.31
N MET A 181 -4.43 -6.55 -8.37
CA MET A 181 -4.94 -7.37 -9.47
C MET A 181 -4.26 -8.73 -9.54
N ALA A 182 -3.01 -8.82 -9.05
CA ALA A 182 -2.28 -10.07 -8.92
C ALA A 182 -2.97 -11.00 -7.94
N ASN A 183 -3.02 -12.29 -8.28
CA ASN A 183 -3.32 -13.32 -7.31
C ASN A 183 -2.07 -13.53 -6.44
N ILE A 184 -2.20 -13.27 -5.14
CA ILE A 184 -1.14 -13.47 -4.15
C ILE A 184 -1.22 -14.82 -3.43
N ALA A 185 -2.29 -15.60 -3.68
CA ALA A 185 -2.40 -16.95 -3.16
C ALA A 185 -1.36 -17.87 -3.82
N GLU A 186 -0.78 -18.76 -3.01
CA GLU A 186 0.07 -19.85 -3.44
C GLU A 186 -0.63 -21.19 -3.17
N SER A 187 -0.13 -22.31 -3.69
CA SER A 187 -0.81 -23.62 -3.59
C SER A 187 -1.08 -24.12 -2.17
N GLY A 188 -0.48 -23.49 -1.14
CA GLY A 188 -0.75 -23.73 0.28
C GLY A 188 -1.74 -22.76 0.94
N PHE A 189 -2.33 -21.81 0.20
CA PHE A 189 -3.27 -20.83 0.76
C PHE A 189 -4.62 -21.48 1.04
N LYS A 190 -4.85 -21.84 2.30
CA LYS A 190 -5.99 -22.69 2.71
C LYS A 190 -7.39 -22.07 2.54
N TRP A 191 -7.49 -20.77 2.27
CA TRP A 191 -8.76 -20.03 2.34
C TRP A 191 -9.36 -19.63 0.99
N SER A 192 -8.54 -19.50 -0.06
CA SER A 192 -8.99 -19.19 -1.42
C SER A 192 -7.82 -19.32 -2.38
N ASP A 193 -8.08 -19.85 -3.57
CA ASP A 193 -7.10 -19.96 -4.65
C ASP A 193 -6.88 -18.64 -5.39
N ASN A 194 -7.65 -17.59 -5.07
CA ASN A 194 -7.58 -16.29 -5.73
C ASN A 194 -7.75 -15.14 -4.73
N VAL A 195 -6.61 -14.68 -4.21
CA VAL A 195 -6.54 -13.65 -3.17
C VAL A 195 -5.90 -12.40 -3.76
N LYS A 196 -6.52 -11.24 -3.54
CA LYS A 196 -6.05 -9.95 -4.05
C LYS A 196 -5.99 -8.90 -2.94
N ASN A 197 -4.94 -8.11 -2.90
CA ASN A 197 -4.79 -7.02 -1.94
C ASN A 197 -5.81 -5.90 -2.17
N ARG A 198 -6.41 -5.39 -1.09
CA ARG A 198 -7.16 -4.13 -1.05
C ARG A 198 -6.59 -3.30 0.08
N VAL A 199 -6.09 -2.10 -0.22
CA VAL A 199 -5.44 -1.28 0.81
C VAL A 199 -5.91 0.16 0.69
N LEU A 200 -6.58 0.64 1.74
CA LEU A 200 -6.88 2.05 1.95
C LEU A 200 -5.80 2.63 2.87
N SER A 201 -5.10 3.68 2.45
CA SER A 201 -4.12 4.37 3.30
C SER A 201 -4.49 5.83 3.45
N VAL A 202 -4.44 6.34 4.68
CA VAL A 202 -4.66 7.75 5.00
C VAL A 202 -3.45 8.28 5.75
N GLY A 203 -3.05 9.52 5.48
CA GLY A 203 -1.85 10.05 6.10
C GLY A 203 -1.61 11.52 5.83
N LEU A 204 -0.57 12.02 6.48
CA LEU A 204 -0.05 13.37 6.31
C LEU A 204 1.19 13.32 5.42
N GLY A 205 1.38 14.34 4.61
CA GLY A 205 2.57 14.50 3.78
C GLY A 205 3.22 15.86 3.99
N VAL A 206 4.54 15.90 3.80
CA VAL A 206 5.34 17.11 3.80
C VAL A 206 6.17 17.15 2.52
N ALA A 207 6.05 18.23 1.77
CA ALA A 207 6.95 18.58 0.69
C ALA A 207 8.16 19.34 1.25
N LEU A 208 9.34 18.91 0.83
CA LEU A 208 10.61 19.38 1.36
C LEU A 208 11.12 20.59 0.58
#